data_AF-A0A7X9IQ43-F1
#
_entry.id   AF-A0A7X9IQ43-F1
#
_cell.length_a   1.000
_cell.length_b   1.000
_cell.length_c   1.000
_cell.angle_alpha   90.00
_cell.angle_beta   90.00
_cell.angle_gamma   90.00
#
_symmetry.space_group_name_H-M   'P 1'
#
loop_
_entity.id
_entity.type
_entity.pdbx_description
1 polymer ?
#
loop_
_entity_poly.entity_id
_entity_poly.type
_entity_poly.pdbx_seq_one_letter_code
_entity_poly.pdbx_strand_id
1 'polypeptide(L)'
;MAKVKNMYSPEDKVWIVLEGLSYPDGIAKYCRNKGIRDTLFYKWKNQLEKNVKLVFRPKAKETAVEVRLKDELGRKDMIISELVAENLAIKKKGLI
;
A
#
# COMPACT_ATOMS: atom_id res chain seq x y z
N MET A 1 -8.96 -5.59 36.31
CA MET A 1 -8.82 -6.50 35.14
C MET A 1 -8.78 -5.66 33.88
N ALA A 2 -7.63 -5.57 33.21
CA ALA A 2 -7.51 -4.80 31.97
C ALA A 2 -8.36 -5.47 30.87
N LYS A 3 -9.34 -4.76 30.31
CA LYS A 3 -10.11 -5.23 29.15
C LYS A 3 -9.12 -5.44 28.01
N VAL A 4 -8.85 -6.70 27.65
CA VAL A 4 -8.11 -7.03 26.43
C VAL A 4 -8.89 -6.42 25.28
N LYS A 5 -8.32 -5.37 24.68
CA LYS A 5 -8.89 -4.70 23.53
C LYS A 5 -8.78 -5.69 22.38
N ASN A 6 -9.89 -6.33 21.99
CA ASN A 6 -9.91 -7.21 20.81
C ASN A 6 -9.17 -6.51 19.66
N MET A 7 -8.00 -7.06 19.33
CA MET A 7 -7.17 -6.53 18.27
C MET A 7 -7.66 -7.15 16.96
N TYR A 8 -8.41 -6.37 16.20
CA TYR A 8 -8.78 -6.73 14.83
C TYR A 8 -7.56 -6.53 13.93
N SER A 9 -7.16 -7.57 13.21
CA SER A 9 -6.16 -7.47 12.15
C SER A 9 -6.62 -6.51 11.04
N PRO A 10 -5.72 -6.00 10.19
CA PRO A 10 -6.13 -5.28 8.98
C PRO A 10 -7.13 -6.08 8.12
N GLU A 11 -6.92 -7.38 7.99
CA GLU A 11 -7.74 -8.30 7.21
C GLU A 11 -9.15 -8.43 7.80
N ASP A 12 -9.25 -8.59 9.13
CA ASP A 12 -10.54 -8.63 9.82
C ASP A 12 -11.34 -7.35 9.57
N LYS A 13 -10.69 -6.19 9.64
CA LYS A 13 -11.36 -4.90 9.42
C LYS A 13 -11.94 -4.80 8.02
N VAL A 14 -11.19 -5.23 7.00
CA VAL A 14 -11.65 -5.24 5.61
C VAL A 14 -12.86 -6.15 5.46
N TRP A 15 -12.76 -7.40 5.93
CA TRP A 15 -13.87 -8.36 5.88
C TRP A 15 -15.12 -7.84 6.59
N ILE A 16 -14.95 -7.32 7.81
CA ILE A 16 -16.06 -6.78 8.60
C ILE A 16 -16.77 -5.66 7.85
N VAL A 17 -16.02 -4.74 7.25
CA VAL A 17 -16.60 -3.60 6.50
C VAL A 17 -17.34 -4.09 5.25
N LEU A 18 -16.75 -4.98 4.46
CA LEU A 18 -17.36 -5.47 3.21
C LEU A 18 -18.64 -6.29 3.47
N GLU A 19 -18.61 -7.17 4.48
CA GLU A 19 -19.77 -7.96 4.89
C GLU A 19 -20.88 -7.05 5.42
N GLY A 20 -20.53 -6.05 6.25
CA GLY A 20 -21.51 -5.10 6.80
C GLY A 20 -22.14 -4.16 5.76
N LEU A 21 -21.40 -3.78 4.71
CA LEU A 21 -21.94 -3.03 3.57
C LEU A 21 -22.93 -3.86 2.73
N SER A 22 -22.77 -5.18 2.72
CA SER A 22 -23.62 -6.12 1.97
C SER A 22 -24.70 -6.76 2.82
N TYR A 23 -24.81 -6.39 4.11
CA TYR A 23 -25.69 -7.05 5.05
C TYR A 23 -27.16 -6.68 4.81
N PRO A 24 -28.06 -7.66 4.57
CA PRO A 24 -29.44 -7.39 4.14
C PRO A 24 -30.24 -6.51 5.10
N ASP A 25 -30.03 -6.66 6.40
CA ASP A 25 -30.77 -5.92 7.42
C ASP A 25 -30.09 -4.62 7.86
N GLY A 26 -29.05 -4.20 7.13
CA GLY A 26 -28.31 -2.97 7.38
C GLY A 26 -27.22 -3.05 8.45
N ILE A 27 -26.37 -2.03 8.43
CA ILE A 27 -25.12 -1.95 9.20
C ILE A 27 -25.35 -2.03 10.72
N ALA A 28 -26.43 -1.43 11.23
CA ALA A 28 -26.69 -1.42 12.67
C ALA A 28 -27.02 -2.83 13.22
N LYS A 29 -27.81 -3.63 12.49
CA LYS A 29 -28.09 -5.02 12.89
C LYS A 29 -26.85 -5.89 12.73
N TYR A 30 -26.07 -5.67 11.68
CA TYR A 30 -24.77 -6.30 11.50
C TYR A 30 -23.79 -6.04 12.66
N CYS A 31 -23.63 -4.77 13.07
CA CYS A 31 -22.74 -4.39 14.17
C CYS A 31 -23.15 -5.03 15.49
N ARG A 32 -24.46 -5.09 15.78
CA ARG A 32 -24.99 -5.80 16.96
C ARG A 32 -24.66 -7.30 16.91
N ASN A 33 -24.87 -7.96 15.77
CA ASN A 33 -24.60 -9.39 15.61
C ASN A 33 -23.11 -9.74 15.74
N LYS A 34 -22.23 -8.86 15.26
CA LYS A 34 -20.76 -9.01 15.40
C LYS A 34 -20.21 -8.55 16.75
N GLY A 35 -21.03 -7.96 17.62
CA GLY A 35 -20.58 -7.42 18.90
C GLY A 35 -19.63 -6.22 18.78
N ILE A 36 -19.75 -5.44 17.71
CA ILE A 36 -18.94 -4.23 17.47
C ILE A 36 -19.80 -2.97 17.62
N ARG A 37 -19.15 -1.87 18.01
CA ARG A 37 -19.81 -0.55 18.04
C ARG A 37 -19.94 0.00 16.62
N ASP A 38 -21.09 0.55 16.28
CA ASP A 38 -21.34 1.21 14.99
C ASP A 38 -20.28 2.27 14.68
N THR A 39 -19.87 3.06 15.68
CA THR A 39 -18.80 4.07 15.52
C THR A 39 -17.46 3.48 15.10
N LEU A 40 -17.15 2.26 15.52
CA LEU A 40 -15.93 1.55 15.12
C LEU A 40 -16.04 1.05 13.67
N PHE A 41 -17.21 0.53 13.28
CA PHE A 41 -17.49 0.14 11.90
C PHE A 41 -17.32 1.32 10.94
N TYR A 42 -17.99 2.45 11.22
CA TYR A 42 -17.90 3.63 10.36
C TYR A 42 -16.49 4.21 10.31
N LYS A 43 -15.71 4.10 11.40
CA LYS A 43 -14.30 4.47 11.38
C LYS A 43 -13.52 3.63 10.36
N TRP A 44 -13.70 2.31 10.34
CA TRP A 44 -13.01 1.44 9.38
C TRP A 44 -13.52 1.61 7.96
N LYS A 45 -14.84 1.78 7.77
CA LYS A 45 -15.45 2.11 6.48
C LYS A 45 -14.80 3.37 5.88
N ASN A 46 -14.69 4.44 6.67
CA ASN A 46 -14.06 5.68 6.21
C ASN A 46 -12.56 5.52 5.89
N GLN A 47 -11.85 4.63 6.60
CA GLN A 47 -10.47 4.30 6.27
C GLN A 47 -10.37 3.57 4.93
N LEU A 48 -11.25 2.59 4.69
CA LEU A 48 -11.32 1.84 3.44
C LEU A 48 -11.65 2.76 2.26
N GLU A 49 -12.67 3.60 2.38
CA GLU A 49 -13.11 4.53 1.32
C GLU A 49 -12.01 5.53 0.90
N LYS A 50 -11.17 5.98 1.83
CA LYS A 50 -10.05 6.88 1.51
C LYS A 50 -8.99 6.17 0.67
N ASN A 51 -8.65 4.94 1.03
CA ASN A 51 -7.59 4.19 0.37
C ASN A 51 -8.05 3.62 -0.97
N VAL A 52 -9.29 3.14 -1.08
CA VAL A 52 -9.80 2.52 -2.30
C VAL A 52 -9.90 3.52 -3.46
N LYS A 53 -10.12 4.82 -3.17
CA LYS A 53 -10.08 5.88 -4.19
C LYS A 53 -8.74 5.97 -4.91
N LEU A 54 -7.64 5.64 -4.22
CA LEU A 54 -6.31 5.61 -4.82
C LEU A 54 -6.14 4.41 -5.74
N VAL A 55 -6.78 3.28 -5.40
CA VAL A 55 -6.75 2.05 -6.21
C VAL A 55 -7.50 2.23 -7.52
N PHE A 56 -8.69 2.85 -7.47
CA PHE A 56 -9.50 3.13 -8.67
C PHE A 56 -9.08 4.41 -9.42
N ARG A 57 -8.13 5.16 -8.89
CA ARG A 57 -7.58 6.31 -9.61
C ARG A 57 -6.93 5.79 -10.89
N PRO A 58 -7.25 6.35 -12.06
CA PRO A 58 -6.50 6.04 -13.26
C PRO A 58 -5.02 6.24 -12.96
N LYS A 59 -4.19 5.21 -13.21
CA LYS A 59 -2.75 5.43 -13.23
C LYS A 59 -2.51 6.57 -14.22
N ALA A 60 -1.86 7.64 -13.77
CA ALA A 60 -1.48 8.70 -14.68
C ALA A 60 -0.71 8.05 -15.82
N LYS A 61 -1.14 8.29 -17.07
CA LYS A 61 -0.34 7.87 -18.21
C LYS A 61 0.98 8.62 -18.11
N GLU A 62 2.08 7.88 -18.11
CA GLU A 62 3.39 8.52 -18.12
C GLU A 62 3.48 9.44 -19.33
N THR A 63 3.86 10.68 -19.07
CA THR A 63 4.17 11.66 -20.10
C THR A 63 5.42 11.20 -20.85
N ALA A 64 5.57 11.60 -22.12
CA ALA A 64 6.78 11.31 -22.90
C ALA A 64 8.07 11.77 -22.18
N VAL A 65 7.97 12.85 -21.39
CA VAL A 65 9.08 13.36 -20.56
C VAL A 65 9.41 12.39 -19.43
N GLU A 66 8.41 11.87 -18.71
CA GLU A 66 8.63 10.88 -17.64
C GLU A 66 9.25 9.58 -18.18
N VAL A 67 8.77 9.10 -19.34
CA VAL A 67 9.35 7.92 -20.00
C VAL A 67 10.82 8.17 -20.37
N ARG A 68 11.13 9.32 -20.98
CA ARG A 68 12.51 9.67 -21.34
C ARG A 68 13.41 9.78 -20.11
N LEU A 69 12.92 10.40 -19.04
CA LEU A 69 13.70 10.54 -17.80
C LEU A 69 13.97 9.19 -17.14
N LYS A 70 13.02 8.24 -17.20
CA LYS A 70 13.22 6.87 -16.73
C LYS A 70 14.27 6.12 -17.55
N ASP A 71 14.25 6.27 -18.87
CA ASP A 71 15.25 5.67 -19.75
C ASP A 71 16.65 6.24 -19.50
N GLU A 72 16.76 7.58 -19.37
CA GLU A 72 18.01 8.25 -19.01
C GLU A 72 18.54 7.81 -17.64
N LEU A 73 17.65 7.63 -16.65
CA LEU A 73 18.02 7.09 -15.34
C LEU A 73 18.56 5.66 -15.45
N GLY A 74 17.85 4.77 -16.16
CA GLY A 74 18.31 3.39 -16.36
C GLY A 74 19.65 3.31 -17.08
N ARG A 75 19.87 4.15 -18.10
CA ARG A 75 21.16 4.26 -18.78
C ARG A 75 22.27 4.73 -17.83
N LYS A 76 22.00 5.73 -16.99
CA LYS A 76 22.96 6.21 -16.00
C LYS A 76 23.29 5.13 -14.96
N ASP A 77 22.30 4.40 -14.47
CA ASP A 77 22.50 3.31 -13.51
C ASP A 77 23.38 2.18 -14.08
N MET A 78 23.19 1.86 -15.37
CA MET A 78 24.03 0.89 -16.06
C MET A 78 25.48 1.35 -16.13
N ILE A 79 25.72 2.60 -16.56
CA ILE A 79 27.07 3.18 -16.67
C ILE A 79 27.73 3.24 -15.29
N ILE A 80 27.00 3.68 -14.26
CA ILE A 80 27.51 3.72 -12.88
C ILE A 80 27.89 2.32 -12.42
N SER A 81 27.05 1.31 -12.70
CA SER A 81 27.33 -0.07 -12.32
C SER A 81 28.59 -0.62 -12.99
N GLU A 82 28.77 -0.33 -14.28
CA GLU A 82 29.97 -0.69 -15.05
C GLU A 82 31.23 -0.02 -14.48
N LEU A 83 31.19 1.31 -14.28
CA LEU A 83 32.30 2.07 -13.71
C LEU A 83 32.65 1.61 -12.29
N VAL A 84 31.66 1.25 -11.47
CA VAL A 84 31.89 0.72 -10.13
C VAL A 84 32.57 -0.64 -10.20
N ALA A 85 32.12 -1.53 -11.10
CA ALA A 85 32.74 -2.83 -11.31
C ALA A 85 34.20 -2.71 -11.77
N GLU A 86 34.47 -1.82 -12.73
CA GLU A 86 35.83 -1.52 -13.19
C GLU A 86 36.70 -0.99 -12.06
N ASN A 87 36.21 0.00 -11.29
CA ASN A 87 36.96 0.57 -10.17
C ASN A 87 37.30 -0.47 -9.10
N LEU A 88 36.38 -1.38 -8.78
CA LEU A 88 36.65 -2.49 -7.86
C LEU A 88 37.71 -3.44 -8.43
N ALA A 89 37.68 -3.73 -9.73
CA ALA A 89 38.68 -4.57 -10.38
C ALA A 89 40.07 -3.90 -10.39
N ILE A 90 40.15 -2.59 -10.64
CA ILE A 90 41.41 -1.83 -10.62
C ILE A 90 41.99 -1.79 -9.20
N LYS A 91 41.18 -1.51 -8.17
CA LYS A 91 41.60 -1.57 -6.76
C LYS A 91 42.17 -2.95 -6.40
N LYS A 92 41.52 -4.03 -6.87
CA LYS A 92 42.01 -5.40 -6.64
C LYS A 92 43.35 -5.68 -7.33
N LYS A 93 43.62 -5.02 -8.46
CA LYS A 93 44.91 -5.10 -9.19
C LYS A 93 46.01 -4.23 -8.57
N GLY A 94 45.72 -3.42 -7.55
CA GLY A 94 46.70 -2.57 -6.86
C GLY A 94 47.25 -1.41 -7.69
N LEU A 95 46.51 -0.98 -8.73
CA LEU A 95 46.91 0.11 -9.63
C LEU A 95 46.47 1.50 -9.12
N ILE A 96 45.75 1.55 -8.00
CA ILE A 96 45.32 2.72 -7.23
C ILE A 96 45.04 2.28 -5.78
#